data_AF-A0A353BB10-F1
#
_entry.id   AF-A0A353BB10-F1
#
_cell.length_a   1.000
_cell.length_b   1.000
_cell.length_c   1.000
_cell.angle_alpha   90.00
_cell.angle_beta   90.00
_cell.angle_gamma   90.00
#
_symmetry.space_group_name_H-M   'P 1'
#
loop_
_entity.id
_entity.type
_entity.pdbx_description
1 polymer ?
#
loop_
_entity_poly.entity_id
_entity_poly.type
_entity_poly.pdbx_seq_one_letter_code
_entity_poly.pdbx_strand_id
1 'polypeptide(L)'
;MVIFALLITAWENLWLETVCVQFLARLNRFTAAAMFLLLAFTIVSAGGATVGLAQETEAGPLKWKMFRVQDGKRSVMEFEAEFVRLTETGVVLRQPRSGKQTEVPLASLDLQSHFQAKKLGNPDAFNKPLVKAPEKIELPEVDYVPPTAEDLKSPFTASTTLEEFLDTLKTATSENDLGVFWHAIPPKMQDDLEGLVEKMMDKLGPATLTQVRSLTGSLNVIVSGKQDYLFNNPRIAAIPQVKAQLEPLWPAISGMTAALALPENWQPENFKKGKIVPWLIGINKALEPYGKQLAEAAQQSGAPVNTEMTYKILSQSKSRAEVELQFPNMPVQKVQVQKVGNIWVVPKWMNQMRKGVDDASKAVDGLTTMQLLPVTAVLGQVNAIAGKLAGAESQSEFDESIEELMKLVPQGPGPTP
;
A
#
# COMPACT_ATOMS: atom_id res chain seq x y z
N MET A 1 -1.28 -4.37 -1.53
CA MET A 1 -2.47 -3.53 -1.81
C MET A 1 -3.41 -3.42 -0.63
N VAL A 2 -3.93 -4.48 -0.01
CA VAL A 2 -4.93 -4.35 1.08
C VAL A 2 -4.38 -3.79 2.39
N ILE A 3 -3.12 -3.99 2.78
CA ILE A 3 -2.55 -3.35 3.99
C ILE A 3 -2.23 -1.88 3.75
N PHE A 4 -1.68 -1.57 2.57
CA PHE A 4 -1.50 -0.20 2.13
C PHE A 4 -2.84 0.49 1.91
N ALA A 5 -3.86 -0.20 1.42
CA ALA A 5 -5.23 0.28 1.30
C ALA A 5 -5.99 0.21 2.62
N LEU A 6 -5.61 -0.56 3.64
CA LEU A 6 -6.26 -0.49 4.96
C LEU A 6 -5.59 0.59 5.81
N LEU A 7 -4.29 0.83 5.63
CA LEU A 7 -3.61 2.01 6.17
C LEU A 7 -4.07 3.25 5.42
N ILE A 8 -4.10 3.26 4.09
CA ILE A 8 -4.62 4.34 3.25
C ILE A 8 -6.12 4.49 3.46
N THR A 9 -6.96 3.46 3.59
CA THR A 9 -8.42 3.60 3.77
C THR A 9 -8.83 3.81 5.23
N ALA A 10 -8.09 3.31 6.23
CA ALA A 10 -8.23 3.83 7.60
C ALA A 10 -7.80 5.30 7.65
N TRP A 11 -6.72 5.66 6.95
CA TRP A 11 -6.23 7.04 6.80
C TRP A 11 -7.15 7.91 5.90
N GLU A 12 -7.85 7.38 4.91
CA GLU A 12 -8.80 8.09 4.03
C GLU A 12 -10.11 8.31 4.79
N ASN A 13 -10.57 7.30 5.55
CA ASN A 13 -11.75 7.43 6.42
C ASN A 13 -11.48 8.32 7.64
N LEU A 14 -10.21 8.50 8.05
CA LEU A 14 -9.79 9.51 9.03
C LEU A 14 -9.84 10.95 8.49
N TRP A 15 -9.72 11.16 7.19
CA TRP A 15 -9.28 12.45 6.63
C TRP A 15 -10.19 13.02 5.53
N LEU A 16 -11.49 12.73 5.58
CA LEU A 16 -12.49 13.31 4.67
C LEU A 16 -12.98 14.68 5.17
N GLU A 17 -12.28 15.75 4.79
CA GLU A 17 -12.78 16.73 3.80
C GLU A 17 -11.74 17.83 3.50
N THR A 18 -11.47 17.97 2.20
CA THR A 18 -10.77 19.05 1.49
C THR A 18 -9.25 19.18 1.57
N VAL A 19 -8.59 19.33 2.72
CA VAL A 19 -7.11 19.56 2.69
C VAL A 19 -6.37 18.28 2.30
N CYS A 20 -6.90 17.13 2.72
CA CYS A 20 -6.33 15.84 2.42
C CYS A 20 -6.66 15.32 1.02
N VAL A 21 -7.60 15.90 0.27
CA VAL A 21 -7.83 15.47 -1.12
C VAL A 21 -6.62 15.80 -1.99
N GLN A 22 -5.77 16.76 -1.63
CA GLN A 22 -4.52 17.06 -2.36
C GLN A 22 -3.30 16.31 -1.79
N PHE A 23 -3.20 16.15 -0.47
CA PHE A 23 -2.18 15.28 0.15
C PHE A 23 -2.35 13.83 -0.32
N LEU A 24 -3.58 13.33 -0.31
CA LEU A 24 -3.95 12.06 -0.89
C LEU A 24 -4.06 12.14 -2.41
N ALA A 25 -4.47 13.17 -3.15
CA ALA A 25 -4.34 13.13 -4.62
C ALA A 25 -2.89 13.25 -5.10
N ARG A 26 -1.94 13.70 -4.27
CA ARG A 26 -0.50 13.70 -4.58
C ARG A 26 0.17 12.43 -4.13
N LEU A 27 -0.09 11.92 -2.93
CA LEU A 27 0.20 10.53 -2.57
C LEU A 27 -0.48 9.62 -3.58
N ASN A 28 -1.80 9.57 -3.73
CA ASN A 28 -2.57 8.98 -4.85
C ASN A 28 -2.32 9.62 -6.25
N ARG A 29 -1.22 10.32 -6.51
CA ARG A 29 -0.62 10.50 -7.86
C ARG A 29 0.78 9.87 -7.91
N PHE A 30 1.46 9.77 -6.78
CA PHE A 30 2.72 9.08 -6.53
C PHE A 30 2.55 7.58 -6.19
N THR A 31 1.84 7.26 -5.11
CA THR A 31 1.15 5.97 -4.95
C THR A 31 0.18 5.72 -6.07
N ALA A 32 -0.56 6.66 -6.68
CA ALA A 32 -1.26 6.27 -7.91
C ALA A 32 -0.27 5.96 -9.02
N ALA A 33 0.79 6.69 -9.39
CA ALA A 33 1.69 6.19 -10.45
C ALA A 33 2.21 4.75 -10.20
N ALA A 34 2.53 4.39 -8.95
CA ALA A 34 2.87 3.01 -8.55
C ALA A 34 1.66 2.05 -8.44
N MET A 35 0.49 2.55 -8.08
CA MET A 35 -0.77 1.83 -7.86
C MET A 35 -1.66 1.84 -9.11
N PHE A 36 -1.34 2.64 -10.14
CA PHE A 36 -1.83 2.88 -11.51
C PHE A 36 -0.93 2.10 -12.46
N LEU A 37 0.32 1.77 -12.08
CA LEU A 37 0.98 0.56 -12.55
C LEU A 37 0.31 -0.72 -12.04
N LEU A 38 -0.45 -0.68 -10.94
CA LEU A 38 -1.32 -1.78 -10.47
C LEU A 38 -2.80 -1.61 -10.89
N LEU A 39 -3.28 -0.38 -11.17
CA LEU A 39 -4.67 0.00 -11.47
C LEU A 39 -4.91 0.19 -12.98
N ALA A 40 -3.89 0.49 -13.78
CA ALA A 40 -3.98 0.44 -15.25
C ALA A 40 -4.20 -0.99 -15.73
N PHE A 41 -3.92 -2.00 -14.90
CA PHE A 41 -4.33 -3.37 -15.18
C PHE A 41 -5.84 -3.58 -14.98
N THR A 42 -6.50 -2.86 -14.06
CA THR A 42 -7.94 -3.03 -13.73
C THR A 42 -8.95 -2.45 -14.72
N ILE A 43 -8.53 -1.71 -15.75
CA ILE A 43 -9.49 -1.15 -16.71
C ILE A 43 -9.55 -2.07 -17.95
N VAL A 44 -10.76 -2.59 -18.18
CA VAL A 44 -11.21 -3.53 -19.22
C VAL A 44 -11.13 -5.02 -18.84
N SER A 45 -12.26 -5.55 -18.36
CA SER A 45 -12.72 -6.88 -18.77
C SER A 45 -14.24 -7.00 -18.64
N ALA A 46 -14.93 -6.94 -19.79
CA ALA A 46 -16.21 -7.61 -19.99
C ALA A 46 -15.93 -8.82 -20.88
N GLY A 47 -16.30 -10.03 -20.42
CA GLY A 47 -16.16 -11.27 -21.19
C GLY A 47 -15.91 -12.48 -20.28
N GLY A 48 -16.90 -13.37 -20.18
CA GLY A 48 -16.86 -14.54 -19.29
C GLY A 48 -16.27 -15.81 -19.92
N ALA A 49 -16.01 -16.82 -19.07
CA ALA A 49 -16.41 -18.23 -19.26
C ALA A 49 -15.89 -19.15 -18.13
N THR A 50 -16.84 -19.96 -17.63
CA THR A 50 -16.86 -21.36 -17.14
C THR A 50 -15.68 -22.04 -16.43
N VAL A 51 -16.08 -22.74 -15.34
CA VAL A 51 -15.33 -23.63 -14.44
C VAL A 51 -15.06 -25.00 -15.07
N GLY A 52 -13.82 -25.50 -14.94
CA GLY A 52 -13.42 -26.88 -15.23
C GLY A 52 -13.21 -27.70 -13.96
N LEU A 53 -13.52 -29.00 -14.01
CA LEU A 53 -13.40 -29.97 -12.91
C LEU A 53 -11.92 -30.39 -12.69
N ALA A 54 -11.48 -30.42 -11.43
CA ALA A 54 -10.12 -30.77 -11.04
C ALA A 54 -9.88 -32.29 -10.91
N GLN A 55 -8.67 -32.74 -11.29
CA GLN A 55 -8.17 -34.11 -11.15
C GLN A 55 -7.63 -34.38 -9.74
N GLU A 56 -7.79 -35.62 -9.26
CA GLU A 56 -7.21 -36.10 -7.99
C GLU A 56 -5.73 -36.45 -8.17
N THR A 57 -4.89 -36.02 -7.22
CA THR A 57 -3.46 -36.35 -7.16
C THR A 57 -3.17 -37.00 -5.81
N GLU A 58 -2.69 -38.25 -5.82
CA GLU A 58 -2.34 -38.97 -4.59
C GLU A 58 -0.90 -38.65 -4.17
N ALA A 59 -0.75 -37.90 -3.07
CA ALA A 59 0.50 -37.75 -2.33
C ALA A 59 0.42 -38.57 -1.03
N GLY A 60 1.52 -39.23 -0.65
CA GLY A 60 1.59 -40.01 0.60
C GLY A 60 1.28 -39.18 1.85
N PRO A 61 1.13 -39.83 3.03
CA PRO A 61 0.68 -39.16 4.24
C PRO A 61 1.64 -38.05 4.68
N LEU A 62 1.11 -36.84 4.81
CA LEU A 62 1.81 -35.64 5.26
C LEU A 62 1.31 -35.21 6.63
N LYS A 63 2.14 -34.44 7.35
CA LYS A 63 1.73 -33.79 8.60
C LYS A 63 0.94 -32.53 8.28
N TRP A 64 -0.21 -32.41 8.92
CA TRP A 64 -1.11 -31.25 8.85
C TRP A 64 -1.29 -30.69 10.24
N LYS A 65 -1.34 -29.37 10.35
CA LYS A 65 -1.67 -28.66 11.57
C LYS A 65 -2.88 -27.78 11.33
N MET A 66 -3.87 -27.91 12.19
CA MET A 66 -5.05 -27.06 12.18
C MET A 66 -5.29 -26.46 13.55
N PHE A 67 -5.92 -25.30 13.55
CA PHE A 67 -6.43 -24.66 14.75
C PHE A 67 -7.80 -25.22 15.08
N ARG A 68 -7.96 -25.67 16.33
CA ARG A 68 -9.25 -26.00 16.91
C ARG A 68 -9.55 -25.03 18.04
N VAL A 69 -10.72 -24.41 18.00
CA VAL A 69 -11.25 -23.63 19.12
C VAL A 69 -12.17 -24.54 19.91
N GLN A 70 -11.79 -24.83 21.16
CA GLN A 70 -12.62 -25.58 22.10
C GLN A 70 -12.66 -24.78 23.40
N ASP A 71 -13.87 -24.51 23.90
CA ASP A 71 -14.11 -23.72 25.13
C ASP A 71 -13.42 -22.33 25.11
N GLY A 72 -13.41 -21.68 23.94
CA GLY A 72 -12.79 -20.37 23.75
C GLY A 72 -11.25 -20.37 23.73
N LYS A 73 -10.60 -21.53 23.90
CA LYS A 73 -9.14 -21.69 23.81
C LYS A 73 -8.76 -22.26 22.44
N ARG A 74 -7.81 -21.60 21.77
CA ARG A 74 -7.23 -22.06 20.51
C ARG A 74 -6.13 -23.07 20.82
N SER A 75 -6.28 -24.28 20.30
CA SER A 75 -5.26 -25.32 20.34
C SER A 75 -4.82 -25.67 18.92
N VAL A 76 -3.56 -26.07 18.76
CA VAL A 76 -3.05 -26.61 17.50
C VAL A 76 -3.16 -28.12 17.58
N MET A 77 -3.90 -28.69 16.63
CA MET A 77 -4.00 -30.14 16.46
C MET A 77 -3.10 -30.53 15.28
N GLU A 78 -2.14 -31.40 15.55
CA GLU A 78 -1.31 -32.03 14.52
C GLU A 78 -1.90 -33.40 14.18
N PHE A 79 -1.98 -33.73 12.90
CA PHE A 79 -2.47 -35.02 12.43
C PHE A 79 -1.82 -35.39 11.09
N GLU A 80 -1.77 -36.69 10.80
CA GLU A 80 -1.25 -37.21 9.54
C GLU A 80 -2.41 -37.53 8.60
N ALA A 81 -2.34 -37.01 7.38
CA ALA A 81 -3.34 -37.24 6.35
C ALA A 81 -2.75 -37.13 4.94
N GLU A 82 -3.37 -37.83 4.00
CA GLU A 82 -3.06 -37.76 2.58
C GLU A 82 -3.87 -36.64 1.94
N PHE A 83 -3.24 -35.87 1.06
CA PHE A 83 -3.94 -34.88 0.25
C PHE A 83 -4.76 -35.61 -0.83
N VAL A 84 -6.03 -35.23 -0.99
CA VAL A 84 -6.89 -35.76 -2.06
C VAL A 84 -7.12 -34.70 -3.13
N ARG A 85 -7.63 -33.54 -2.73
CA ARG A 85 -7.90 -32.40 -3.61
C ARG A 85 -8.06 -31.10 -2.82
N LEU A 86 -7.87 -29.99 -3.52
CA LEU A 86 -8.17 -28.65 -3.03
C LEU A 86 -9.58 -28.25 -3.49
N THR A 87 -10.39 -27.67 -2.61
CA THR A 87 -11.69 -27.06 -2.96
C THR A 87 -11.58 -25.54 -2.90
N GLU A 88 -12.65 -24.82 -3.24
CA GLU A 88 -12.66 -23.36 -3.16
C GLU A 88 -12.46 -22.84 -1.71
N THR A 89 -12.96 -23.59 -0.72
CA THR A 89 -13.01 -23.16 0.69
C THR A 89 -12.09 -23.98 1.61
N GLY A 90 -11.60 -25.13 1.15
CA GLY A 90 -10.94 -26.13 1.98
C GLY A 90 -9.96 -27.03 1.24
N VAL A 91 -9.46 -28.02 1.97
CA VAL A 91 -8.68 -29.12 1.44
C VAL A 91 -9.31 -30.43 1.89
N VAL A 92 -9.51 -31.37 0.97
CA VAL A 92 -9.99 -32.71 1.28
C VAL A 92 -8.79 -33.58 1.63
N LEU A 93 -8.78 -34.08 2.86
CA LEU A 93 -7.71 -34.91 3.40
C LEU A 93 -8.23 -36.31 3.71
N ARG A 94 -7.46 -37.35 3.37
CA ARG A 94 -7.78 -38.76 3.65
C ARG A 94 -6.93 -39.25 4.82
N GLN A 95 -7.58 -39.75 5.86
CA GLN A 95 -6.89 -40.31 7.01
C GLN A 95 -6.31 -41.71 6.67
N PRO A 96 -5.02 -41.99 6.88
CA PRO A 96 -4.39 -43.22 6.40
C PRO A 96 -4.94 -44.49 7.08
N ARG A 97 -5.31 -44.40 8.36
CA ARG A 97 -5.79 -45.55 9.14
C ARG A 97 -7.26 -45.89 8.90
N SER A 98 -8.09 -44.90 8.60
CA SER A 98 -9.55 -45.06 8.50
C SER A 98 -10.05 -45.00 7.06
N GLY A 99 -9.24 -44.51 6.13
CA GLY A 99 -9.66 -44.18 4.77
C GLY A 99 -10.67 -43.03 4.70
N LYS A 100 -11.06 -42.44 5.84
CA LYS A 100 -12.09 -41.41 5.89
C LYS A 100 -11.56 -40.11 5.29
N GLN A 101 -12.29 -39.60 4.30
CA GLN A 101 -12.05 -38.27 3.75
C GLN A 101 -12.73 -37.22 4.63
N THR A 102 -12.02 -36.16 4.95
CA THR A 102 -12.53 -35.01 5.72
C THR A 102 -12.10 -33.74 5.02
N GLU A 103 -13.07 -32.87 4.74
CA GLU A 103 -12.77 -31.52 4.26
C GLU A 103 -12.38 -30.63 5.44
N VAL A 104 -11.17 -30.08 5.37
CA VAL A 104 -10.62 -29.15 6.36
C VAL A 104 -10.61 -27.76 5.75
N PRO A 105 -11.33 -26.78 6.33
CA PRO A 105 -11.34 -25.41 5.82
C PRO A 105 -9.92 -24.83 5.79
N LEU A 106 -9.52 -24.17 4.70
CA LEU A 106 -8.18 -23.59 4.56
C LEU A 106 -7.87 -22.55 5.63
N ALA A 107 -8.90 -21.84 6.10
CA ALA A 107 -8.81 -20.87 7.19
C ALA A 107 -8.52 -21.51 8.56
N SER A 108 -8.79 -22.81 8.71
CA SER A 108 -8.50 -23.55 9.94
C SER A 108 -7.08 -24.13 9.97
N LEU A 109 -6.38 -24.18 8.83
CA LEU A 109 -5.00 -24.66 8.78
C LEU A 109 -4.00 -23.63 9.32
N ASP A 110 -2.88 -24.11 9.84
CA ASP A 110 -1.73 -23.25 10.07
C ASP A 110 -1.06 -22.83 8.74
N LEU A 111 -0.15 -21.85 8.80
CA LEU A 111 0.44 -21.26 7.61
C LEU A 111 1.19 -22.30 6.75
N GLN A 112 1.95 -23.19 7.39
CA GLN A 112 2.69 -24.24 6.69
C GLN A 112 1.75 -25.23 5.99
N SER A 113 0.71 -25.68 6.68
CA SER A 113 -0.28 -26.62 6.14
C SER A 113 -1.14 -25.97 5.06
N HIS A 114 -1.42 -24.67 5.18
CA HIS A 114 -2.09 -23.89 4.14
C HIS A 114 -1.25 -23.82 2.87
N PHE A 115 0.04 -23.47 2.97
CA PHE A 115 0.94 -23.49 1.81
C PHE A 115 1.11 -24.88 1.23
N GLN A 116 1.18 -25.91 2.09
CA GLN A 116 1.22 -27.31 1.65
C GLN A 116 -0.04 -27.69 0.86
N ALA A 117 -1.25 -27.32 1.33
CA ALA A 117 -2.50 -27.53 0.59
C ALA A 117 -2.49 -26.83 -0.76
N LYS A 118 -2.02 -25.58 -0.83
CA LYS A 118 -1.93 -24.81 -2.08
C LYS A 118 -0.90 -25.41 -3.05
N LYS A 119 0.25 -25.84 -2.52
CA LYS A 119 1.31 -26.50 -3.31
C LYS A 119 0.84 -27.83 -3.88
N LEU A 120 0.13 -28.64 -3.10
CA LEU A 120 -0.38 -29.94 -3.56
C LEU A 120 -1.58 -29.81 -4.49
N GLY A 121 -2.43 -28.80 -4.30
CA GLY A 121 -3.58 -28.55 -5.18
C GLY A 121 -3.23 -27.88 -6.50
N ASN A 122 -2.05 -27.27 -6.60
CA ASN A 122 -1.54 -26.70 -7.84
C ASN A 122 -0.01 -26.87 -7.89
N PRO A 123 0.48 -28.12 -8.10
CA PRO A 123 1.91 -28.42 -8.08
C PRO A 123 2.66 -27.66 -9.18
N ASP A 124 2.03 -27.39 -10.32
CA ASP A 124 2.63 -26.65 -11.43
C ASP A 124 2.97 -25.20 -11.05
N ALA A 125 2.18 -24.57 -10.18
CA ALA A 125 2.47 -23.23 -9.66
C ALA A 125 3.72 -23.17 -8.77
N PHE A 126 4.19 -24.31 -8.24
CA PHE A 126 5.30 -24.40 -7.28
C PHE A 126 6.48 -25.25 -7.76
N ASN A 127 6.31 -26.01 -8.85
CA ASN A 127 7.35 -26.81 -9.49
C ASN A 127 8.09 -26.04 -10.59
N LYS A 128 7.61 -24.85 -10.98
CA LYS A 128 8.46 -23.90 -11.70
C LYS A 128 9.71 -23.65 -10.82
N PRO A 129 10.93 -23.84 -11.34
CA PRO A 129 12.14 -23.60 -10.56
C PRO A 129 12.02 -22.25 -9.87
N LEU A 130 12.36 -22.17 -8.58
CA LEU A 130 12.59 -20.88 -7.93
C LEU A 130 13.55 -20.13 -8.86
N VAL A 131 12.99 -19.13 -9.53
CA VAL A 131 13.67 -18.36 -10.58
C VAL A 131 15.05 -18.03 -10.04
N LYS A 132 16.10 -18.42 -10.77
CA LYS A 132 17.48 -18.06 -10.42
C LYS A 132 17.46 -16.58 -10.06
N ALA A 133 18.10 -16.20 -8.95
CA ALA A 133 18.24 -14.80 -8.59
C ALA A 133 18.67 -14.04 -9.85
N PRO A 134 17.90 -13.01 -10.27
CA PRO A 134 18.02 -12.43 -11.58
C PRO A 134 19.47 -12.05 -11.88
N GLU A 135 19.85 -12.17 -13.15
CA GLU A 135 21.03 -11.49 -13.68
C GLU A 135 20.96 -10.03 -13.22
N LYS A 136 22.05 -9.54 -12.60
CA LYS A 136 22.06 -8.32 -11.79
C LYS A 136 21.59 -7.12 -12.62
N ILE A 137 20.29 -6.82 -12.57
CA ILE A 137 19.74 -5.60 -13.16
C ILE A 137 20.39 -4.44 -12.40
N GLU A 138 21.15 -3.61 -13.11
CA GLU A 138 21.71 -2.39 -12.55
C GLU A 138 20.55 -1.44 -12.24
N LEU A 139 20.10 -1.47 -10.99
CA LEU A 139 19.08 -0.57 -10.49
C LEU A 139 19.66 0.85 -10.39
N PRO A 140 18.85 1.89 -10.58
CA PRO A 140 19.28 3.24 -10.27
C PRO A 140 19.74 3.28 -8.81
N GLU A 141 20.97 3.76 -8.61
CA GLU A 141 21.55 3.91 -7.28
C GLU A 141 20.81 5.06 -6.58
N VAL A 142 20.10 4.73 -5.51
CA VAL A 142 19.39 5.70 -4.68
C VAL A 142 20.04 5.69 -3.31
N ASP A 143 20.65 6.80 -2.94
CA ASP A 143 21.23 6.94 -1.61
C ASP A 143 20.13 7.18 -0.57
N TYR A 144 20.14 6.37 0.48
CA TYR A 144 19.36 6.67 1.67
C TYR A 144 19.96 7.87 2.40
N VAL A 145 19.21 8.97 2.48
CA VAL A 145 19.58 10.14 3.27
C VAL A 145 18.78 10.13 4.57
N PRO A 146 19.38 9.78 5.72
CA PRO A 146 18.67 9.83 6.99
C PRO A 146 18.24 11.27 7.32
N PRO A 147 17.09 11.44 7.99
CA PRO A 147 16.70 12.75 8.49
C PRO A 147 17.72 13.26 9.52
N THR A 148 18.07 14.52 9.40
CA THR A 148 18.90 15.26 10.36
C THR A 148 18.04 15.73 11.53
N ALA A 149 18.70 16.14 12.62
CA ALA A 149 18.00 16.75 13.76
C ALA A 149 17.27 18.04 13.40
N GLU A 150 17.69 18.76 12.35
CA GLU A 150 17.01 19.97 11.88
C GLU A 150 15.70 19.62 11.18
N ASP A 151 15.68 18.55 10.39
CA ASP A 151 14.48 18.11 9.67
C ASP A 151 13.35 17.69 10.61
N LEU A 152 13.69 17.26 11.83
CA LEU A 152 12.73 16.82 12.84
C LEU A 152 12.17 17.98 13.68
N LYS A 153 12.66 19.20 13.50
CA LYS A 153 12.15 20.36 14.24
C LYS A 153 10.87 20.85 13.59
N SER A 154 9.89 21.12 14.44
CA SER A 154 8.68 21.82 14.02
C SER A 154 9.05 23.21 13.47
N PRO A 155 8.62 23.57 12.25
CA PRO A 155 8.77 24.95 11.74
C PRO A 155 7.87 25.93 12.50
N PHE A 156 6.88 25.42 13.24
CA PHE A 156 5.90 26.21 13.98
C PHE A 156 6.34 26.44 15.43
N THR A 157 6.31 27.70 15.83
CA THR A 157 6.70 28.19 17.16
C THR A 157 5.51 28.88 17.84
N ALA A 158 5.63 29.20 19.13
CA ALA A 158 4.56 29.91 19.85
C ALA A 158 4.22 31.27 19.23
N SER A 159 5.21 31.93 18.62
CA SER A 159 5.08 33.21 17.94
C SER A 159 4.57 33.12 16.50
N THR A 160 4.46 31.93 15.91
CA THR A 160 4.01 31.76 14.52
C THR A 160 2.62 32.40 14.32
N THR A 161 2.58 33.34 13.37
CA THR A 161 1.36 34.03 12.91
C THR A 161 0.53 33.12 12.00
N LEU A 162 -0.69 33.54 11.65
CA LEU A 162 -1.52 32.74 10.75
C LEU A 162 -0.96 32.74 9.33
N GLU A 163 -0.48 33.90 8.88
CA GLU A 163 0.15 34.13 7.60
C GLU A 163 1.38 33.24 7.42
N GLU A 164 2.33 33.30 8.37
CA GLU A 164 3.52 32.44 8.36
C GLU A 164 3.15 30.95 8.35
N PHE A 165 2.12 30.57 9.11
CA PHE A 165 1.65 29.18 9.13
C PHE A 165 1.10 28.74 7.77
N LEU A 166 0.23 29.55 7.14
CA LEU A 166 -0.36 29.26 5.84
C LEU A 166 0.68 29.30 4.71
N ASP A 167 1.62 30.23 4.75
CA ASP A 167 2.75 30.29 3.81
C ASP A 167 3.64 29.06 3.93
N THR A 168 3.96 28.64 5.15
CA THR A 168 4.73 27.42 5.39
C THR A 168 4.01 26.19 4.83
N LEU A 169 2.69 26.06 5.04
CA LEU A 169 1.89 24.99 4.45
C LEU A 169 1.80 25.08 2.93
N LYS A 170 1.74 26.29 2.36
CA LYS A 170 1.77 26.51 0.91
C LYS A 170 3.08 25.97 0.32
N THR A 171 4.22 26.35 0.89
CA THR A 171 5.55 25.90 0.45
C THR A 171 5.71 24.39 0.62
N ALA A 172 5.33 23.85 1.79
CA ALA A 172 5.35 22.41 2.02
C ALA A 172 4.46 21.64 1.03
N THR A 173 3.35 22.23 0.58
CA THR A 173 2.52 21.65 -0.47
C THR A 173 3.27 21.55 -1.80
N SER A 174 3.95 22.61 -2.23
CA SER A 174 4.73 22.60 -3.49
C SER A 174 5.96 21.69 -3.41
N GLU A 175 6.61 21.60 -2.25
CA GLU A 175 7.82 20.81 -2.03
C GLU A 175 7.53 19.36 -1.60
N ASN A 176 6.25 19.02 -1.41
CA ASN A 176 5.82 17.73 -0.86
C ASN A 176 6.43 17.43 0.52
N ASP A 177 6.65 18.43 1.37
CA ASP A 177 7.27 18.24 2.68
C ASP A 177 6.27 17.63 3.70
N LEU A 178 6.28 16.30 3.80
CA LEU A 178 5.44 15.55 4.74
C LEU A 178 5.77 15.85 6.22
N GLY A 179 6.99 16.31 6.52
CA GLY A 179 7.41 16.66 7.88
C GLY A 179 6.66 17.89 8.39
N VAL A 180 6.53 18.92 7.57
CA VAL A 180 5.75 20.12 7.89
C VAL A 180 4.29 19.77 8.18
N PHE A 181 3.67 18.92 7.34
CA PHE A 181 2.27 18.50 7.56
C PHE A 181 2.11 17.70 8.84
N TRP A 182 3.09 16.85 9.18
CA TRP A 182 3.08 16.16 10.47
C TRP A 182 3.09 17.13 11.64
N HIS A 183 3.97 18.15 11.59
CA HIS A 183 4.05 19.18 12.62
C HIS A 183 2.84 20.11 12.67
N ALA A 184 2.01 20.14 11.63
CA ALA A 184 0.74 20.88 11.61
C ALA A 184 -0.41 20.16 12.34
N ILE A 185 -0.18 18.96 12.87
CA ILE A 185 -1.14 18.19 13.67
C ILE A 185 -0.90 18.45 15.18
N PRO A 186 -1.93 18.55 16.03
CA PRO A 186 -1.74 18.67 17.48
C PRO A 186 -0.88 17.54 18.07
N PRO A 187 0.05 17.82 19.01
CA PRO A 187 0.98 16.80 19.54
C PRO A 187 0.31 15.54 20.10
N LYS A 188 -0.83 15.69 20.79
CA LYS A 188 -1.58 14.54 21.31
C LYS A 188 -2.07 13.61 20.20
N MET A 189 -2.46 14.18 19.07
CA MET A 189 -2.95 13.42 17.92
C MET A 189 -1.80 12.77 17.14
N GLN A 190 -0.63 13.43 17.07
CA GLN A 190 0.60 12.79 16.58
C GLN A 190 0.93 11.54 17.41
N ASP A 191 0.93 11.66 18.74
CA ASP A 191 1.17 10.54 19.67
C ASP A 191 0.19 9.37 19.48
N ASP A 192 -1.09 9.69 19.27
CA ASP A 192 -2.13 8.68 19.02
C ASP A 192 -1.96 7.99 17.65
N LEU A 193 -1.55 8.74 16.61
CA LEU A 193 -1.27 8.17 15.29
C LEU A 193 -0.06 7.23 15.34
N GLU A 194 1.03 7.63 16.01
CA GLU A 194 2.19 6.75 16.18
C GLU A 194 1.83 5.48 16.95
N GLY A 195 1.07 5.61 18.05
CA GLY A 195 0.58 4.45 18.80
C GLY A 195 -0.34 3.55 17.98
N LEU A 196 -1.15 4.11 17.08
CA LEU A 196 -1.99 3.34 16.16
C LEU A 196 -1.14 2.55 15.16
N VAL A 197 -0.10 3.18 14.58
CA VAL A 197 0.80 2.51 13.63
C VAL A 197 1.56 1.38 14.33
N GLU A 198 2.15 1.64 15.49
CA GLU A 198 2.85 0.63 16.28
C GLU A 198 1.94 -0.57 16.60
N LYS A 199 0.74 -0.32 17.13
CA LYS A 199 -0.27 -1.37 17.38
C LYS A 199 -0.60 -2.17 16.13
N MET A 200 -0.80 -1.51 14.98
CA MET A 200 -1.11 -2.19 13.73
C MET A 200 0.07 -3.09 13.30
N MET A 201 1.29 -2.59 13.41
CA MET A 201 2.48 -3.36 13.05
C MET A 201 2.72 -4.55 13.97
N ASP A 202 2.44 -4.42 15.26
CA ASP A 202 2.46 -5.55 16.20
C ASP A 202 1.44 -6.63 15.83
N LYS A 203 0.24 -6.23 15.39
CA LYS A 203 -0.80 -7.16 14.93
C LYS A 203 -0.40 -7.90 13.66
N LEU A 204 0.25 -7.20 12.71
CA LEU A 204 0.68 -7.77 11.43
C LEU A 204 1.93 -8.64 11.56
N GLY A 205 2.82 -8.30 12.48
CA GLY A 205 4.05 -9.01 12.79
C GLY A 205 5.16 -8.93 11.71
N PRO A 206 6.37 -9.42 12.03
CA PRO A 206 7.55 -9.28 11.17
C PRO A 206 7.43 -9.97 9.80
N ALA A 207 6.67 -11.06 9.72
CA ALA A 207 6.46 -11.80 8.48
C ALA A 207 5.75 -10.92 7.43
N THR A 208 4.78 -10.12 7.85
CA THR A 208 4.06 -9.20 6.97
C THR A 208 4.98 -8.10 6.45
N LEU A 209 5.83 -7.52 7.30
CA LEU A 209 6.83 -6.54 6.87
C LEU A 209 7.81 -7.12 5.85
N THR A 210 8.23 -8.37 6.05
CA THR A 210 9.08 -9.07 5.09
C THR A 210 8.39 -9.21 3.73
N GLN A 211 7.08 -9.51 3.71
CA GLN A 211 6.30 -9.57 2.47
C GLN A 211 6.16 -8.19 1.81
N VAL A 212 5.96 -7.12 2.59
CA VAL A 212 5.90 -5.75 2.06
C VAL A 212 7.23 -5.37 1.42
N ARG A 213 8.35 -5.62 2.10
CA ARG A 213 9.71 -5.37 1.58
C ARG A 213 10.00 -6.18 0.31
N SER A 214 9.59 -7.45 0.29
CA SER A 214 9.71 -8.30 -0.90
C SER A 214 8.92 -7.70 -2.07
N LEU A 215 7.67 -7.30 -1.82
CA LEU A 215 6.80 -6.74 -2.83
C LEU A 215 7.37 -5.44 -3.41
N THR A 216 7.84 -4.52 -2.56
CA THR A 216 8.47 -3.28 -3.03
C THR A 216 9.73 -3.54 -3.84
N GLY A 217 10.53 -4.54 -3.45
CA GLY A 217 11.70 -4.98 -4.22
C GLY A 217 11.31 -5.51 -5.60
N SER A 218 10.31 -6.41 -5.68
CA SER A 218 9.81 -6.93 -6.95
C SER A 218 9.23 -5.82 -7.83
N LEU A 219 8.46 -4.89 -7.27
CA LEU A 219 7.93 -3.74 -8.01
C LEU A 219 9.04 -2.88 -8.60
N ASN A 220 10.10 -2.61 -7.83
CA ASN A 220 11.24 -1.87 -8.34
C ASN A 220 11.89 -2.59 -9.54
N VAL A 221 12.12 -3.90 -9.44
CA VAL A 221 12.67 -4.70 -10.56
C VAL A 221 11.77 -4.65 -11.79
N ILE A 222 10.45 -4.74 -11.62
CA ILE A 222 9.49 -4.64 -12.74
C ILE A 222 9.61 -3.27 -13.41
N VAL A 223 9.59 -2.19 -12.63
CA VAL A 223 9.62 -0.83 -13.19
C VAL A 223 10.97 -0.51 -13.84
N SER A 224 12.08 -0.85 -13.18
CA SER A 224 13.42 -0.52 -13.68
C SER A 224 13.88 -1.45 -14.80
N GLY A 225 13.42 -2.70 -14.83
CA GLY A 225 13.98 -3.76 -15.68
C GLY A 225 13.00 -4.39 -16.67
N LYS A 226 11.69 -4.14 -16.55
CA LYS A 226 10.64 -4.74 -17.39
C LYS A 226 9.78 -3.68 -18.09
N GLN A 227 10.30 -2.47 -18.28
CA GLN A 227 9.62 -1.37 -18.98
C GLN A 227 9.11 -1.79 -20.37
N ASP A 228 9.96 -2.43 -21.18
CA ASP A 228 9.57 -2.89 -22.51
C ASP A 228 8.44 -3.91 -22.45
N TYR A 229 8.46 -4.81 -21.47
CA TYR A 229 7.41 -5.82 -21.33
C TYR A 229 6.07 -5.18 -20.95
N LEU A 230 6.11 -4.18 -20.08
CA LEU A 230 4.93 -3.38 -19.70
C LEU A 230 4.35 -2.65 -20.90
N PHE A 231 5.19 -1.98 -21.71
CA PHE A 231 4.72 -1.23 -22.87
C PHE A 231 4.30 -2.10 -24.05
N ASN A 232 4.87 -3.30 -24.18
CA ASN A 232 4.49 -4.26 -25.21
C ASN A 232 3.32 -5.16 -24.79
N ASN A 233 2.87 -5.09 -23.53
CA ASN A 233 1.68 -5.81 -23.10
C ASN A 233 0.48 -5.41 -23.99
N PRO A 234 -0.31 -6.37 -24.51
CA PRO A 234 -1.38 -6.10 -25.48
C PRO A 234 -2.39 -5.03 -25.02
N ARG A 235 -2.66 -4.94 -23.71
CA ARG A 235 -3.63 -3.96 -23.17
C ARG A 235 -3.08 -2.54 -23.19
N ILE A 236 -1.79 -2.37 -22.94
CA ILE A 236 -1.11 -1.06 -22.96
C ILE A 236 -0.79 -0.65 -24.40
N ALA A 237 -0.29 -1.58 -25.20
CA ALA A 237 0.03 -1.35 -26.61
C ALA A 237 -1.21 -0.94 -27.44
N ALA A 238 -2.41 -1.38 -27.04
CA ALA A 238 -3.68 -0.96 -27.64
C ALA A 238 -4.00 0.53 -27.45
N ILE A 239 -3.30 1.24 -26.55
CA ILE A 239 -3.51 2.66 -26.26
C ILE A 239 -2.18 3.41 -26.41
N PRO A 240 -1.74 3.73 -27.65
CA PRO A 240 -0.43 4.33 -27.92
C PRO A 240 -0.14 5.62 -27.14
N GLN A 241 -1.18 6.37 -26.79
CA GLN A 241 -1.08 7.60 -26.00
C GLN A 241 -0.54 7.33 -24.59
N VAL A 242 -0.82 6.15 -24.00
CA VAL A 242 -0.33 5.78 -22.67
C VAL A 242 1.19 5.68 -22.69
N LYS A 243 1.77 4.98 -23.67
CA LYS A 243 3.23 4.90 -23.81
C LYS A 243 3.83 6.29 -24.00
N ALA A 244 3.30 7.08 -24.93
CA ALA A 244 3.83 8.41 -25.22
C ALA A 244 3.81 9.37 -24.01
N GLN A 245 2.84 9.20 -23.10
CA GLN A 245 2.75 10.00 -21.87
C GLN A 245 3.61 9.46 -20.73
N LEU A 246 3.72 8.14 -20.59
CA LEU A 246 4.43 7.51 -19.48
C LEU A 246 5.93 7.36 -19.72
N GLU A 247 6.36 7.15 -20.96
CA GLU A 247 7.76 6.93 -21.31
C GLU A 247 8.67 8.08 -20.85
N PRO A 248 8.32 9.37 -21.03
CA PRO A 248 9.11 10.48 -20.48
C PRO A 248 9.13 10.54 -18.94
N LEU A 249 8.08 10.03 -18.29
CA LEU A 249 7.94 10.00 -16.82
C LEU A 249 8.66 8.79 -16.19
N TRP A 250 8.99 7.79 -17.01
CA TRP A 250 9.46 6.49 -16.55
C TRP A 250 10.73 6.56 -15.68
N PRO A 251 11.75 7.38 -16.01
CA PRO A 251 12.94 7.49 -15.16
C PRO A 251 12.60 7.93 -13.74
N ALA A 252 11.68 8.90 -13.58
CA ALA A 252 11.26 9.38 -12.28
C ALA A 252 10.40 8.33 -11.54
N ILE A 253 9.52 7.62 -12.24
CA ILE A 253 8.75 6.50 -11.66
C ILE A 253 9.70 5.41 -11.15
N SER A 254 10.70 5.02 -11.95
CA SER A 254 11.71 4.03 -11.57
C SER A 254 12.55 4.49 -10.37
N GLY A 255 12.93 5.76 -10.33
CA GLY A 255 13.65 6.33 -9.21
C GLY A 255 12.84 6.32 -7.92
N MET A 256 11.56 6.66 -7.99
CA MET A 256 10.64 6.57 -6.85
C MET A 256 10.47 5.14 -6.34
N THR A 257 10.31 4.16 -7.25
CA THR A 257 10.18 2.76 -6.81
C THR A 257 11.47 2.25 -6.18
N ALA A 258 12.62 2.68 -6.67
CA ALA A 258 13.92 2.35 -6.09
C ALA A 258 14.07 2.96 -4.69
N ALA A 259 13.75 4.25 -4.55
CA ALA A 259 13.75 4.94 -3.26
C ALA A 259 12.80 4.29 -2.23
N LEU A 260 11.60 3.87 -2.66
CA LEU A 260 10.66 3.14 -1.79
C LEU A 260 11.18 1.75 -1.43
N ALA A 261 11.83 1.05 -2.36
CA ALA A 261 12.30 -0.33 -2.18
C ALA A 261 13.54 -0.45 -1.28
N LEU A 262 14.14 0.66 -0.85
CA LEU A 262 15.26 0.68 0.09
C LEU A 262 14.93 -0.18 1.33
N PRO A 263 15.76 -1.18 1.67
CA PRO A 263 15.62 -2.00 2.87
C PRO A 263 15.37 -1.21 4.14
N GLU A 264 16.04 -0.07 4.27
CA GLU A 264 16.04 0.83 5.40
C GLU A 264 14.64 1.36 5.70
N ASN A 265 13.78 1.49 4.68
CA ASN A 265 12.41 1.99 4.85
C ASN A 265 11.49 1.00 5.54
N TRP A 266 11.74 -0.30 5.42
CA TRP A 266 10.78 -1.34 5.85
C TRP A 266 11.24 -2.11 7.09
N GLN A 267 12.13 -1.53 7.88
CA GLN A 267 12.58 -2.12 9.13
C GLN A 267 11.49 -2.00 10.22
N PRO A 268 11.25 -3.05 11.02
CA PRO A 268 10.29 -3.00 12.12
C PRO A 268 10.51 -1.83 13.08
N GLU A 269 11.77 -1.45 13.30
CA GLU A 269 12.20 -0.35 14.16
C GLU A 269 11.61 1.00 13.76
N ASN A 270 11.37 1.22 12.47
CA ASN A 270 10.80 2.47 11.96
C ASN A 270 9.36 2.68 12.39
N PHE A 271 8.66 1.58 12.68
CA PHE A 271 7.23 1.61 13.02
C PHE A 271 6.96 1.61 14.53
N LYS A 272 8.02 1.72 15.33
CA LYS A 272 7.91 1.92 16.78
C LYS A 272 7.53 3.37 17.09
N LYS A 273 6.90 3.59 18.25
CA LYS A 273 6.58 4.93 18.71
C LYS A 273 7.84 5.82 18.81
N GLY A 274 7.72 7.07 18.39
CA GLY A 274 8.81 8.04 18.28
C GLY A 274 9.76 7.83 17.09
N LYS A 275 9.51 6.83 16.24
CA LYS A 275 10.32 6.54 15.03
C LYS A 275 9.60 6.81 13.71
N ILE A 276 8.28 7.01 13.77
CA ILE A 276 7.44 7.27 12.60
C ILE A 276 7.80 8.57 11.91
N VAL A 277 8.01 9.67 12.64
CA VAL A 277 8.36 10.96 12.02
C VAL A 277 9.72 10.92 11.32
N PRO A 278 10.82 10.43 11.94
CA PRO A 278 12.07 10.21 11.23
C PRO A 278 11.91 9.34 9.98
N TRP A 279 11.15 8.25 10.09
CA TRP A 279 10.89 7.38 8.95
C TRP A 279 10.16 8.09 7.80
N LEU A 280 9.09 8.83 8.12
CA LEU A 280 8.28 9.56 7.14
C LEU A 280 9.11 10.61 6.40
N ILE A 281 9.91 11.38 7.14
CA ILE A 281 10.79 12.41 6.56
C ILE A 281 11.88 11.78 5.72
N GLY A 282 12.49 10.68 6.19
CA GLY A 282 13.51 9.94 5.42
C GLY A 282 12.96 9.45 4.08
N ILE A 283 11.77 8.85 4.07
CA ILE A 283 11.09 8.46 2.83
C ILE A 283 10.82 9.69 1.96
N ASN A 284 10.29 10.78 2.53
CA ASN A 284 9.98 11.96 1.73
C ASN A 284 11.20 12.52 1.01
N LYS A 285 12.33 12.63 1.71
CA LYS A 285 13.61 13.08 1.14
C LYS A 285 14.10 12.17 0.02
N ALA A 286 13.95 10.86 0.17
CA ALA A 286 14.33 9.91 -0.87
C ALA A 286 13.44 10.03 -2.11
N LEU A 287 12.17 10.44 -1.96
CA LEU A 287 11.22 10.60 -3.07
C LEU A 287 11.24 11.97 -3.72
N GLU A 288 11.63 13.01 -2.99
CA GLU A 288 11.55 14.41 -3.40
C GLU A 288 12.19 14.69 -4.79
N PRO A 289 13.41 14.22 -5.11
CA PRO A 289 14.04 14.51 -6.40
C PRO A 289 13.21 13.99 -7.58
N TYR A 290 12.61 12.81 -7.43
CA TYR A 290 11.79 12.20 -8.46
C TYR A 290 10.40 12.83 -8.52
N GLY A 291 9.87 13.32 -7.39
CA GLY A 291 8.67 14.13 -7.36
C GLY A 291 8.81 15.41 -8.18
N LYS A 292 9.96 16.09 -8.07
CA LYS A 292 10.28 17.28 -8.88
C LYS A 292 10.39 16.93 -10.37
N GLN A 293 11.09 15.85 -10.71
CA GLN A 293 11.18 15.38 -12.10
C GLN A 293 9.81 15.08 -12.71
N LEU A 294 8.91 14.43 -11.96
CA LEU A 294 7.54 14.18 -12.42
C LEU A 294 6.74 15.48 -12.63
N ALA A 295 6.89 16.45 -11.73
CA ALA A 295 6.23 17.74 -11.86
C ALA A 295 6.73 18.51 -13.10
N GLU A 296 8.05 18.53 -13.33
CA GLU A 296 8.68 19.17 -14.49
C GLU A 296 8.24 18.51 -15.80
N ALA A 297 8.27 17.18 -15.87
CA ALA A 297 7.85 16.45 -17.06
C ALA A 297 6.34 16.62 -17.34
N ALA A 298 5.50 16.66 -16.31
CA ALA A 298 4.09 16.98 -16.45
C ALA A 298 3.87 18.41 -16.99
N GLN A 299 4.63 19.41 -16.51
CA GLN A 299 4.57 20.77 -17.05
C GLN A 299 4.98 20.83 -18.52
N GLN A 300 6.03 20.12 -18.92
CA GLN A 300 6.50 20.06 -20.31
C GLN A 300 5.46 19.43 -21.25
N SER A 301 4.64 18.50 -20.76
CA SER A 301 3.53 17.91 -21.53
C SER A 301 2.32 18.83 -21.72
N GLY A 302 2.36 20.07 -21.21
CA GLY A 302 1.25 21.02 -21.30
C GLY A 302 0.08 20.71 -20.34
N ALA A 303 0.26 19.74 -19.43
CA ALA A 303 -0.70 19.50 -18.37
C ALA A 303 -0.68 20.71 -17.41
N PRO A 304 -1.82 21.32 -17.07
CA PRO A 304 -1.86 22.37 -16.06
C PRO A 304 -1.54 21.77 -14.69
N VAL A 305 -0.27 21.84 -14.30
CA VAL A 305 0.21 21.46 -12.97
C VAL A 305 0.03 22.66 -12.04
N ASN A 306 -1.19 23.18 -11.91
CA ASN A 306 -1.46 24.07 -10.79
C ASN A 306 -1.40 23.22 -9.53
N THR A 307 -0.37 23.45 -8.73
CA THR A 307 -0.10 22.75 -7.47
C THR A 307 -0.13 23.71 -6.30
N GLU A 308 -0.40 24.99 -6.53
CA GLU A 308 -0.34 25.98 -5.47
C GLU A 308 -1.67 26.09 -4.75
N MET A 309 -1.60 25.96 -3.42
CA MET A 309 -2.64 26.47 -2.55
C MET A 309 -2.57 28.00 -2.56
N THR A 310 -3.70 28.67 -2.72
CA THR A 310 -3.82 30.11 -2.42
C THR A 310 -4.78 30.31 -1.25
N TYR A 311 -4.60 31.41 -0.54
CA TYR A 311 -5.44 31.73 0.60
C TYR A 311 -5.71 33.23 0.70
N LYS A 312 -6.79 33.57 1.37
CA LYS A 312 -7.15 34.95 1.71
C LYS A 312 -7.72 34.98 3.13
N ILE A 313 -7.11 35.76 4.01
CA ILE A 313 -7.60 35.97 5.36
C ILE A 313 -8.75 36.98 5.29
N LEU A 314 -9.95 36.56 5.69
CA LEU A 314 -11.16 37.38 5.68
C LEU A 314 -11.31 38.20 6.95
N SER A 315 -11.02 37.58 8.10
CA SER A 315 -11.03 38.22 9.40
C SER A 315 -10.08 37.49 10.35
N GLN A 316 -9.47 38.18 11.31
CA GLN A 316 -8.51 37.59 12.23
C GLN A 316 -8.54 38.25 13.61
N SER A 317 -8.40 37.41 14.62
CA SER A 317 -8.15 37.77 16.01
C SER A 317 -6.89 37.04 16.50
N LYS A 318 -6.50 37.24 17.76
CA LYS A 318 -5.31 36.57 18.33
C LYS A 318 -5.36 35.04 18.30
N SER A 319 -6.55 34.43 18.31
CA SER A 319 -6.71 32.99 18.46
C SER A 319 -7.66 32.33 17.46
N ARG A 320 -8.32 33.12 16.60
CA ARG A 320 -9.28 32.64 15.60
C ARG A 320 -9.23 33.52 14.35
N ALA A 321 -9.46 32.93 13.20
CA ALA A 321 -9.60 33.66 11.95
C ALA A 321 -10.56 32.93 10.99
N GLU A 322 -11.07 33.67 10.02
CA GLU A 322 -11.78 33.13 8.88
C GLU A 322 -10.91 33.27 7.64
N VAL A 323 -10.74 32.18 6.89
CA VAL A 323 -9.84 32.09 5.75
C VAL A 323 -10.57 31.48 4.56
N GLU A 324 -10.42 32.09 3.39
CA GLU A 324 -10.71 31.44 2.10
C GLU A 324 -9.47 30.67 1.67
N LEU A 325 -9.62 29.36 1.47
CA LEU A 325 -8.59 28.47 0.93
C LEU A 325 -9.01 28.02 -0.46
N GLN A 326 -8.11 28.15 -1.43
CA GLN A 326 -8.32 27.70 -2.79
C GLN A 326 -7.20 26.72 -3.14
N PHE A 327 -7.58 25.47 -3.34
CA PHE A 327 -6.69 24.43 -3.83
C PHE A 327 -6.88 24.24 -5.34
N PRO A 328 -5.90 23.70 -6.07
CA PRO A 328 -6.06 23.42 -7.48
C PRO A 328 -7.26 22.51 -7.78
N ASN A 329 -8.07 22.87 -8.78
CA ASN A 329 -9.24 22.11 -9.23
C ASN A 329 -10.31 21.85 -8.16
N MET A 330 -10.33 22.62 -7.06
CA MET A 330 -11.39 22.57 -6.06
C MET A 330 -12.07 23.93 -5.92
N PRO A 331 -13.35 23.99 -5.48
CA PRO A 331 -13.97 25.26 -5.15
C PRO A 331 -13.26 25.96 -3.98
N VAL A 332 -13.32 27.30 -3.96
CA VAL A 332 -12.89 28.11 -2.80
C VAL A 332 -13.66 27.62 -1.57
N GLN A 333 -12.95 27.43 -0.46
CA GLN A 333 -13.54 27.05 0.82
C GLN A 333 -13.33 28.12 1.87
N LYS A 334 -14.43 28.54 2.51
CA LYS A 334 -14.37 29.37 3.71
C LYS A 334 -14.27 28.49 4.94
N VAL A 335 -13.22 28.65 5.72
CA VAL A 335 -12.97 27.87 6.92
C VAL A 335 -12.66 28.76 8.11
N GLN A 336 -13.08 28.30 9.29
CA GLN A 336 -12.70 28.90 10.56
C GLN A 336 -11.46 28.18 11.08
N VAL A 337 -10.38 28.94 11.27
CA VAL A 337 -9.13 28.45 11.86
C VAL A 337 -9.00 28.94 13.30
N GLN A 338 -8.37 28.14 14.14
CA GLN A 338 -8.15 28.42 15.55
C GLN A 338 -6.70 28.09 15.92
N LYS A 339 -6.07 28.98 16.69
CA LYS A 339 -4.74 28.73 17.25
C LYS A 339 -4.83 27.72 18.39
N VAL A 340 -4.04 26.65 18.31
CA VAL A 340 -3.93 25.59 19.32
C VAL A 340 -2.45 25.33 19.56
N GLY A 341 -1.93 25.83 20.68
CA GLY A 341 -0.48 25.82 20.93
C GLY A 341 0.27 26.65 19.87
N ASN A 342 1.20 26.01 19.17
CA ASN A 342 2.05 26.63 18.15
C ASN A 342 1.47 26.59 16.73
N ILE A 343 0.32 25.93 16.53
CA ILE A 343 -0.26 25.68 15.21
C ILE A 343 -1.63 26.31 15.05
N TRP A 344 -2.07 26.46 13.80
CA TRP A 344 -3.44 26.85 13.46
C TRP A 344 -4.18 25.66 12.87
N VAL A 345 -5.35 25.36 13.41
CA VAL A 345 -6.14 24.21 13.00
C VAL A 345 -7.52 24.62 12.55
N VAL A 346 -8.14 23.86 11.65
CA VAL A 346 -9.57 23.95 11.39
C VAL A 346 -10.29 22.97 12.32
N PRO A 347 -11.06 23.42 13.32
CA PRO A 347 -11.64 22.53 14.34
C PRO A 347 -12.51 21.43 13.75
N LYS A 348 -13.28 21.71 12.69
CA LYS A 348 -14.09 20.70 11.98
C LYS A 348 -13.21 19.53 11.51
N TRP A 349 -12.12 19.83 10.81
CA TRP A 349 -11.21 18.83 10.28
C TRP A 349 -10.48 18.06 11.38
N MET A 350 -10.04 18.74 12.45
CA MET A 350 -9.39 18.06 13.57
C MET A 350 -10.34 17.11 14.32
N ASN A 351 -11.61 17.48 14.47
CA ASN A 351 -12.60 16.60 15.09
C ASN A 351 -12.89 15.36 14.22
N GLN A 352 -12.98 15.52 12.90
CA GLN A 352 -13.13 14.41 11.96
C GLN A 352 -11.91 13.47 12.02
N MET A 353 -10.71 14.06 12.00
CA MET A 353 -9.46 13.32 12.13
C MET A 353 -9.38 12.55 13.44
N ARG A 354 -9.68 13.20 14.57
CA ARG A 354 -9.73 12.54 15.89
C ARG A 354 -10.69 11.35 15.89
N LYS A 355 -11.92 11.55 15.39
CA LYS A 355 -12.92 10.50 15.30
C LYS A 355 -12.40 9.31 14.50
N GLY A 356 -11.76 9.56 13.36
CA GLY A 356 -11.20 8.46 12.59
C GLY A 356 -10.08 7.75 13.34
N VAL A 357 -9.15 8.45 13.99
CA VAL A 357 -8.06 7.81 14.76
C VAL A 357 -8.66 6.92 15.85
N ASP A 358 -9.72 7.38 16.51
CA ASP A 358 -10.44 6.60 17.53
C ASP A 358 -11.12 5.36 16.93
N ASP A 359 -11.81 5.51 15.81
CA ASP A 359 -12.51 4.42 15.14
C ASP A 359 -11.51 3.39 14.58
N ALA A 360 -10.37 3.84 14.03
CA ALA A 360 -9.27 2.99 13.58
C ALA A 360 -8.58 2.28 14.75
N SER A 361 -8.32 2.96 15.87
CA SER A 361 -7.78 2.30 17.07
C SER A 361 -8.71 1.21 17.57
N LYS A 362 -10.02 1.48 17.66
CA LYS A 362 -11.02 0.45 18.06
C LYS A 362 -11.02 -0.72 17.09
N ALA A 363 -10.94 -0.46 15.79
CA ALA A 363 -10.87 -1.50 14.77
C ALA A 363 -9.62 -2.38 14.98
N VAL A 364 -8.45 -1.76 15.15
CA VAL A 364 -7.18 -2.48 15.39
C VAL A 364 -7.20 -3.26 16.71
N ASP A 365 -7.76 -2.70 17.77
CA ASP A 365 -7.90 -3.38 19.06
C ASP A 365 -8.80 -4.63 18.91
N GLY A 366 -9.85 -4.55 18.08
CA GLY A 366 -10.74 -5.64 17.73
C GLY A 366 -10.18 -6.66 16.72
N LEU A 367 -9.07 -6.36 16.04
CA LEU A 367 -8.46 -7.27 15.07
C LEU A 367 -7.88 -8.50 15.78
N THR A 368 -8.39 -9.66 15.36
CA THR A 368 -7.87 -10.98 15.71
C THR A 368 -6.95 -11.51 14.62
N THR A 369 -6.05 -12.43 14.96
CA THR A 369 -5.21 -13.13 13.97
C THR A 369 -6.03 -13.76 12.86
N MET A 370 -7.23 -14.31 13.15
CA MET A 370 -8.08 -14.91 12.12
C MET A 370 -8.58 -13.89 11.09
N GLN A 371 -8.88 -12.66 11.52
CA GLN A 371 -9.31 -11.60 10.60
C GLN A 371 -8.16 -11.07 9.73
N LEU A 372 -6.91 -11.25 10.16
CA LEU A 372 -5.71 -10.89 9.39
C LEU A 372 -5.30 -11.98 8.38
N LEU A 373 -5.75 -13.23 8.55
CA LEU A 373 -5.39 -14.33 7.65
C LEU A 373 -5.72 -14.03 6.18
N PRO A 374 -6.92 -13.57 5.81
CA PRO A 374 -7.23 -13.25 4.41
C PRO A 374 -6.30 -12.18 3.84
N VAL A 375 -6.01 -11.14 4.63
CA VAL A 375 -5.13 -10.03 4.21
C VAL A 375 -3.71 -10.52 3.94
N THR A 376 -3.15 -11.28 4.87
CA THR A 376 -1.80 -11.86 4.72
C THR A 376 -1.73 -12.89 3.59
N ALA A 377 -2.80 -13.66 3.36
CA ALA A 377 -2.89 -14.60 2.25
C ALA A 377 -2.92 -13.90 0.88
N VAL A 378 -3.74 -12.85 0.74
CA VAL A 378 -3.77 -12.03 -0.48
C VAL A 378 -2.43 -11.36 -0.72
N LEU A 379 -1.80 -10.81 0.33
CA LEU A 379 -0.46 -10.22 0.20
C LEU A 379 0.56 -11.26 -0.28
N GLY A 380 0.54 -12.48 0.26
CA GLY A 380 1.38 -13.57 -0.20
C GLY A 380 1.17 -13.93 -1.67
N GLN A 381 -0.08 -14.00 -2.13
CA GLN A 381 -0.40 -14.25 -3.55
C GLN A 381 0.08 -13.13 -4.46
N VAL A 382 -0.18 -11.87 -4.10
CA VAL A 382 0.29 -10.70 -4.85
C VAL A 382 1.82 -10.68 -4.91
N ASN A 383 2.50 -10.99 -3.81
CA ASN A 383 3.96 -11.05 -3.77
C ASN A 383 4.51 -12.16 -4.68
N ALA A 384 3.86 -13.32 -4.72
CA ALA A 384 4.24 -14.41 -5.62
C ALA A 384 4.12 -14.00 -7.10
N ILE A 385 3.02 -13.34 -7.48
CA ILE A 385 2.82 -12.86 -8.86
C ILE A 385 3.80 -11.73 -9.20
N ALA A 386 4.02 -10.78 -8.29
CA ALA A 386 5.04 -9.74 -8.47
C ALA A 386 6.44 -10.35 -8.66
N GLY A 387 6.76 -11.42 -7.93
CA GLY A 387 7.99 -12.19 -8.13
C GLY A 387 8.08 -12.81 -9.53
N LYS A 388 6.98 -13.39 -10.05
CA LYS A 388 6.92 -13.92 -11.42
C LYS A 388 7.13 -12.81 -12.46
N LEU A 389 6.46 -11.66 -12.31
CA LEU A 389 6.61 -10.51 -13.21
C LEU A 389 8.04 -9.97 -13.21
N ALA A 390 8.64 -9.81 -12.02
CA ALA A 390 10.03 -9.37 -11.88
C ALA A 390 11.02 -10.36 -12.51
N GLY A 391 10.73 -11.66 -12.41
CA GLY A 391 11.57 -12.75 -12.92
C GLY A 391 11.28 -13.18 -14.35
N ALA A 392 10.29 -12.62 -15.04
CA ALA A 392 9.90 -13.04 -16.38
C ALA A 392 11.06 -12.86 -17.37
N GLU A 393 11.42 -13.91 -18.11
CA GLU A 393 12.50 -13.89 -19.12
C GLU A 393 11.96 -13.66 -20.54
N SER A 394 10.63 -13.66 -20.69
CA SER A 394 9.95 -13.40 -21.96
C SER A 394 8.67 -12.59 -21.78
N GLN A 395 8.21 -11.97 -22.88
CA GLN A 395 6.93 -11.26 -22.93
C GLN A 395 5.76 -12.17 -22.54
N SER A 396 5.77 -13.43 -23.00
CA SER A 396 4.69 -14.38 -22.73
C SER A 396 4.54 -14.71 -21.24
N GLU A 397 5.66 -14.90 -20.54
CA GLU A 397 5.65 -15.15 -19.08
C GLU A 397 5.17 -13.93 -18.30
N PHE A 398 5.58 -12.75 -18.76
CA PHE A 398 5.15 -11.48 -18.18
C PHE A 398 3.63 -11.29 -18.34
N ASP A 399 3.13 -11.45 -19.57
CA ASP A 399 1.70 -11.31 -19.88
C ASP A 399 0.84 -12.34 -19.14
N GLU A 400 1.28 -13.60 -19.05
CA GLU A 400 0.59 -14.64 -18.26
C GLU A 400 0.48 -14.22 -16.79
N SER A 401 1.55 -13.68 -16.22
CA SER A 401 1.59 -13.22 -14.83
C SER A 401 0.69 -11.99 -14.60
N ILE A 402 0.56 -11.10 -15.59
CA ILE A 402 -0.41 -10.00 -15.56
C ILE A 402 -1.84 -10.54 -15.55
N GLU A 403 -2.15 -11.54 -16.37
CA GLU A 403 -3.49 -12.14 -16.39
C GLU A 403 -3.81 -12.88 -15.08
N GLU A 404 -2.83 -13.52 -14.44
CA GLU A 404 -2.97 -14.05 -13.08
C GLU A 404 -3.28 -12.95 -12.07
N LEU A 405 -2.55 -11.82 -12.11
CA LEU A 405 -2.78 -10.68 -11.22
C LEU A 405 -4.21 -10.15 -11.38
N MET A 406 -4.69 -10.07 -12.62
CA MET A 406 -6.02 -9.57 -12.95
C MET A 406 -7.15 -10.44 -12.42
N LYS A 407 -6.94 -11.75 -12.27
CA LYS A 407 -7.92 -12.66 -11.65
C LYS A 407 -8.06 -12.44 -10.15
N LEU A 408 -7.04 -11.87 -9.48
CA LEU A 408 -7.11 -11.56 -8.05
C LEU A 408 -7.88 -10.29 -7.75
N VAL A 409 -8.03 -9.39 -8.73
CA VAL A 409 -8.82 -8.18 -8.53
C VAL A 409 -10.29 -8.56 -8.66
N PRO A 410 -11.12 -8.40 -7.60
CA PRO A 410 -12.54 -8.66 -7.71
C PRO A 410 -13.09 -7.81 -8.85
N GLN A 411 -13.72 -8.45 -9.84
CA GLN A 411 -14.50 -7.71 -10.82
C GLN A 411 -15.64 -7.05 -10.02
N GLY A 412 -15.48 -5.76 -9.74
CA GLY A 412 -16.53 -4.98 -9.08
C GLY A 412 -17.85 -5.16 -9.84
N PRO A 413 -19.01 -4.98 -9.19
CA PRO A 413 -20.26 -4.94 -9.92
C PRO A 413 -20.10 -3.92 -11.04
N GLY A 414 -20.20 -4.38 -12.29
CA GLY A 414 -20.13 -3.50 -13.45
C GLY A 414 -21.13 -2.35 -13.27
N PRO A 415 -20.88 -1.19 -13.88
CA PRO A 415 -21.80 -0.06 -13.77
C PRO A 415 -23.22 -0.55 -14.12
N THR A 416 -24.13 -0.48 -13.14
CA THR A 416 -25.55 -0.73 -13.37
C THR A 416 -26.01 0.22 -14.47
N PRO A 417 -26.67 -0.28 -15.53
CA PRO A 417 -27.09 0.52 -16.67
C PRO A 417 -28.03 1.66 -16.30
#